data_AF-A0A7V3KYW9-F1
#
_entry.id   AF-A0A7V3KYW9-F1
#
_cell.length_a   1.000
_cell.length_b   1.000
_cell.length_c   1.000
_cell.angle_alpha   90.00
_cell.angle_beta   90.00
_cell.angle_gamma   90.00
#
_symmetry.space_group_name_H-M   'P 1'
#
loop_
_entity.id
_entity.type
_entity.pdbx_description
1 polymer ?
#
loop_
_entity_poly.entity_id
_entity_poly.type
_entity_poly.pdbx_seq_one_letter_code
_entity_poly.pdbx_strand_id
1 'polypeptide(L)'
;MGIFAPLVGFLVDRFGSRKLIFSGVICVGFGLILLSFTRSLFMFYGAFLLLGFGAGGCTSIVTMTAVGNWFKKNVGIAFGLLSAGFGASGLLIPLIVWLIDVVHWGTTLIILGLGMWGMGIPLSFVVRDKPEAYGYLPDGEIAPEATFPKERQIEIPIPFKEALKNKYFLFLNIAEVVRMMLVTAVVTHAMPYLGSIGMPRSTASLVVAGIPLASIIGRVGFGWLADHYPKKQIFVFFLFTHGNGFVYILFSSTIGDDFLLPLYFSAQFWWIYGTAGSNPSRIFWQGHFRQDVRDCYGKCFFRRYNWANFGRFCFR
;
A
#
# COMPACT_ATOMS: atom_id res chain seq x y z
N MET A 1 -5.71 -8.09 -8.43
CA MET A 1 -5.28 -7.82 -7.03
C MET A 1 -6.38 -8.10 -6.01
N GLY A 2 -7.61 -7.58 -6.16
CA GLY A 2 -8.66 -7.70 -5.13
C GLY A 2 -9.18 -9.10 -4.82
N ILE A 3 -9.39 -9.96 -5.83
CA ILE A 3 -9.98 -11.30 -5.63
C ILE A 3 -9.01 -12.25 -4.89
N PHE A 4 -7.71 -12.08 -5.10
CA PHE A 4 -6.68 -12.92 -4.47
C PHE A 4 -6.32 -12.46 -3.05
N ALA A 5 -6.74 -11.27 -2.61
CA ALA A 5 -6.34 -10.71 -1.32
C ALA A 5 -6.73 -11.57 -0.09
N PRO A 6 -7.94 -12.17 -0.02
CA PRO A 6 -8.29 -13.06 1.09
C PRO A 6 -7.51 -14.38 1.05
N LEU A 7 -7.31 -14.95 -0.15
CA LEU A 7 -6.57 -16.18 -0.35
C LEU A 7 -5.10 -16.01 0.08
N VAL A 8 -4.50 -14.90 -0.34
CA VAL A 8 -3.13 -14.53 0.03
C VAL A 8 -3.02 -14.29 1.52
N GLY A 9 -3.98 -13.59 2.14
CA GLY A 9 -4.01 -13.38 3.59
C GLY A 9 -3.95 -14.70 4.37
N PHE A 10 -4.79 -15.67 3.99
CA PHE A 10 -4.76 -17.03 4.57
C PHE A 10 -3.41 -17.74 4.34
N LEU A 11 -2.83 -17.58 3.14
CA LEU A 11 -1.51 -18.12 2.83
C LEU A 11 -0.42 -17.49 3.72
N VAL A 12 -0.48 -16.16 3.99
CA VAL A 12 0.46 -15.46 4.90
C VAL A 12 0.46 -16.07 6.27
N ASP A 13 -0.74 -16.26 6.84
CA ASP A 13 -0.90 -16.77 8.19
C ASP A 13 -0.38 -18.21 8.33
N ARG A 14 -0.41 -19.01 7.25
CA ARG A 14 -0.02 -20.42 7.25
C ARG A 14 1.45 -20.69 6.86
N PHE A 15 1.97 -19.99 5.85
CA PHE A 15 3.29 -20.29 5.27
C PHE A 15 4.40 -19.32 5.70
N GLY A 16 4.04 -18.22 6.37
CA GLY A 16 4.98 -17.17 6.76
C GLY A 16 5.30 -16.22 5.61
N SER A 17 5.69 -14.99 5.95
CA SER A 17 5.91 -13.91 4.99
C SER A 17 7.12 -14.18 4.10
N ARG A 18 8.21 -14.74 4.65
CA ARG A 18 9.44 -15.06 3.91
C ARG A 18 9.22 -16.00 2.71
N LYS A 19 8.53 -17.13 2.92
CA LYS A 19 8.30 -18.14 1.87
C LYS A 19 7.40 -17.59 0.76
N LEU A 20 6.46 -16.73 1.11
CA LEU A 20 5.56 -16.11 0.15
C LEU A 20 6.25 -15.04 -0.68
N ILE A 21 7.10 -14.20 -0.08
CA ILE A 21 7.88 -13.24 -0.87
C ILE A 21 8.78 -13.99 -1.85
N PHE A 22 9.46 -15.05 -1.41
CA PHE A 22 10.29 -15.88 -2.28
C PHE A 22 9.49 -16.49 -3.45
N SER A 23 8.33 -17.11 -3.18
CA SER A 23 7.49 -17.66 -4.25
C SER A 23 6.93 -16.57 -5.16
N GLY A 24 6.61 -15.40 -4.61
CA GLY A 24 6.17 -14.22 -5.36
C GLY A 24 7.22 -13.71 -6.33
N VAL A 25 8.46 -13.55 -5.88
CA VAL A 25 9.60 -13.13 -6.70
C VAL A 25 9.86 -14.13 -7.83
N ILE A 26 9.82 -15.43 -7.53
CA ILE A 26 9.96 -16.49 -8.54
C ILE A 26 8.86 -16.37 -9.59
N CYS A 27 7.60 -16.28 -9.14
CA CYS A 27 6.45 -16.11 -10.02
C CYS A 27 6.62 -14.87 -10.91
N VAL A 28 6.98 -13.71 -10.35
CA VAL A 28 7.13 -12.48 -11.14
C VAL A 28 8.21 -12.63 -12.21
N GLY A 29 9.41 -13.11 -11.86
CA GLY A 29 10.47 -13.28 -12.85
C GLY A 29 10.13 -14.33 -13.92
N PHE A 30 9.47 -15.43 -13.52
CA PHE A 30 8.98 -16.42 -14.47
C PHE A 30 7.91 -15.84 -15.41
N GLY A 31 6.99 -15.04 -14.88
CA GLY A 31 5.96 -14.35 -15.66
C GLY A 31 6.55 -13.39 -16.70
N LEU A 32 7.61 -12.66 -16.34
CA LEU A 32 8.32 -11.76 -17.26
C LEU A 32 9.04 -12.55 -18.38
N ILE A 33 9.71 -13.65 -18.02
CA ILE A 33 10.39 -14.52 -19.00
C ILE A 33 9.36 -15.18 -19.92
N LEU A 34 8.26 -15.70 -19.38
CA LEU A 34 7.19 -16.31 -20.17
C LEU A 34 6.55 -15.29 -21.13
N LEU A 35 6.42 -14.04 -20.70
CA LEU A 35 5.91 -12.96 -21.54
C LEU A 35 6.82 -12.69 -22.74
N SER A 36 8.14 -12.84 -22.59
CA SER A 36 9.12 -12.72 -23.69
C SER A 36 8.90 -13.77 -24.79
N PHE A 37 8.54 -15.00 -24.42
CA PHE A 37 8.31 -16.10 -25.36
C PHE A 37 6.86 -16.23 -25.84
N THR A 38 6.02 -15.22 -25.57
CA THR A 38 4.59 -15.31 -25.86
C THR A 38 4.31 -15.33 -27.36
N ARG A 39 3.79 -16.46 -27.85
CA ARG A 39 3.36 -16.69 -29.25
C ARG A 39 1.85 -16.87 -29.41
N SER A 40 1.10 -16.85 -28.31
CA SER A 40 -0.34 -17.11 -28.28
C SER A 40 -1.02 -16.25 -27.21
N LEU A 41 -2.26 -15.83 -27.47
CA LEU A 41 -3.08 -15.07 -26.51
C LEU A 41 -3.24 -15.81 -25.16
N PHE A 42 -3.33 -17.14 -25.18
CA PHE A 42 -3.44 -17.91 -23.95
C PHE A 42 -2.19 -17.80 -23.07
N MET A 43 -1.01 -17.79 -23.69
CA MET A 43 0.26 -17.62 -22.99
C MET A 43 0.40 -16.20 -22.44
N PHE A 44 -0.09 -15.20 -23.18
CA PHE A 44 -0.16 -13.81 -22.73
C PHE A 44 -1.00 -13.68 -21.46
N TYR A 45 -2.24 -14.18 -21.47
CA TYR A 45 -3.11 -14.13 -20.29
C TYR A 45 -2.55 -14.92 -19.11
N GLY A 46 -1.94 -16.09 -19.38
CA GLY A 46 -1.26 -16.89 -18.37
C GLY A 46 -0.12 -16.12 -17.69
N ALA A 47 0.73 -15.44 -18.48
CA ALA A 47 1.82 -14.62 -17.96
C ALA A 47 1.30 -13.46 -17.08
N PHE A 48 0.26 -12.75 -17.53
CA PHE A 48 -0.34 -11.65 -16.75
C PHE A 48 -1.00 -12.13 -15.45
N LEU A 49 -1.64 -13.29 -15.44
CA LEU A 49 -2.18 -13.89 -14.23
C LEU A 49 -1.07 -14.20 -13.22
N LEU A 50 0.04 -14.75 -13.72
CA LEU A 50 1.18 -15.14 -12.90
C LEU A 50 1.92 -13.92 -12.33
N LEU A 51 2.11 -12.88 -13.15
CA LEU A 51 2.60 -11.57 -12.71
C LEU A 51 1.67 -10.93 -11.67
N GLY A 52 0.36 -10.95 -11.91
CA GLY A 52 -0.64 -10.41 -11.00
C GLY A 52 -0.65 -11.12 -9.64
N PHE A 53 -0.54 -12.45 -9.65
CA PHE A 53 -0.47 -13.26 -8.43
C PHE A 53 0.82 -13.00 -7.65
N GLY A 54 1.98 -13.02 -8.31
CA GLY A 54 3.28 -12.83 -7.66
C GLY A 54 3.50 -11.40 -7.13
N ALA A 55 3.25 -10.38 -7.97
CA ALA A 55 3.50 -8.99 -7.62
C ALA A 55 2.48 -8.49 -6.58
N GLY A 56 1.20 -8.79 -6.77
CA GLY A 56 0.15 -8.26 -5.94
C GLY A 56 -0.25 -9.13 -4.76
N GLY A 57 -0.21 -10.45 -4.91
CA GLY A 57 -0.51 -11.36 -3.81
C GLY A 57 0.70 -11.51 -2.91
N CYS A 58 1.71 -12.18 -3.44
CA CYS A 58 2.83 -12.66 -2.64
C CYS A 58 3.80 -11.57 -2.20
N THR A 59 3.94 -10.48 -2.94
CA THR A 59 4.94 -9.44 -2.64
C THR A 59 4.33 -8.23 -1.93
N SER A 60 3.37 -7.55 -2.55
CA SER A 60 2.86 -6.27 -2.02
C SER A 60 2.07 -6.41 -0.72
N ILE A 61 1.14 -7.37 -0.64
CA ILE A 61 0.34 -7.60 0.59
C ILE A 61 1.23 -8.03 1.75
N VAL A 62 2.17 -8.93 1.49
CA VAL A 62 3.05 -9.52 2.50
C VAL A 62 4.04 -8.50 3.05
N THR A 63 4.62 -7.66 2.19
CA THR A 63 5.56 -6.62 2.65
C THR A 63 4.82 -5.56 3.48
N MET A 64 3.59 -5.22 3.10
CA MET A 64 2.74 -4.30 3.85
C MET A 64 2.37 -4.85 5.24
N THR A 65 2.01 -6.14 5.35
CA THR A 65 1.70 -6.75 6.65
C THR A 65 2.94 -6.87 7.53
N ALA A 66 4.10 -7.21 6.95
CA ALA A 66 5.36 -7.26 7.69
C ALA A 66 5.70 -5.89 8.30
N VAL A 67 5.66 -4.81 7.52
CA VAL A 67 5.93 -3.44 8.04
C VAL A 67 4.95 -3.05 9.15
N GLY A 68 3.66 -3.36 8.98
CA GLY A 68 2.64 -3.08 10.00
C GLY A 68 2.79 -3.87 11.30
N ASN A 69 3.54 -4.98 11.30
CA ASN A 69 3.84 -5.77 12.50
C ASN A 69 5.10 -5.26 13.22
N TRP A 70 6.08 -4.74 12.46
CA TRP A 70 7.36 -4.26 13.00
C TRP A 70 7.28 -2.86 13.61
N PHE A 71 6.42 -1.98 13.11
CA PHE A 71 6.29 -0.60 13.58
C PHE A 71 4.96 -0.37 14.31
N LYS A 72 4.97 0.40 15.40
CA LYS A 72 3.76 0.87 16.10
C LYS A 72 3.69 2.38 16.21
N LYS A 73 4.80 3.06 16.49
CA LYS A 73 4.86 4.51 16.69
C LYS A 73 4.95 5.28 15.37
N ASN A 74 5.78 4.82 14.43
CA ASN A 74 6.09 5.52 13.17
C ASN A 74 5.62 4.73 11.94
N VAL A 75 4.36 4.26 12.00
CA VAL A 75 3.78 3.36 10.99
C VAL A 75 3.56 4.07 9.66
N GLY A 76 3.18 5.34 9.70
CA GLY A 76 2.97 6.19 8.53
C GLY A 76 4.25 6.38 7.72
N ILE A 77 5.35 6.77 8.36
CA ILE A 77 6.65 6.93 7.69
C ILE A 77 7.15 5.59 7.12
N ALA A 78 6.99 4.50 7.87
CA ALA A 78 7.41 3.18 7.41
C ALA A 78 6.65 2.73 6.16
N PHE A 79 5.32 2.90 6.13
CA PHE A 79 4.51 2.65 4.93
C PHE A 79 4.83 3.62 3.79
N GLY A 80 5.08 4.89 4.10
CA GLY A 80 5.50 5.90 3.15
C GLY A 80 6.80 5.53 2.44
N LEU A 81 7.81 5.07 3.19
CA LEU A 81 9.10 4.65 2.65
C LEU A 81 8.99 3.35 1.84
N LEU A 82 8.28 2.35 2.35
CA LEU A 82 7.99 1.12 1.59
C LEU A 82 7.34 1.46 0.25
N SER A 83 6.37 2.37 0.29
CA SER A 83 5.63 2.76 -0.89
C SER A 83 6.45 3.66 -1.82
N ALA A 84 7.40 4.43 -1.33
CA ALA A 84 8.31 5.23 -2.15
C ALA A 84 9.05 4.37 -3.19
N GLY A 85 9.27 3.08 -2.91
CA GLY A 85 9.82 2.12 -3.86
C GLY A 85 9.04 2.02 -5.18
N PHE A 86 7.70 2.10 -5.15
CA PHE A 86 6.88 2.14 -6.39
C PHE A 86 7.03 3.46 -7.15
N GLY A 87 7.33 4.56 -6.46
CA GLY A 87 7.68 5.83 -7.12
C GLY A 87 9.05 5.71 -7.78
N ALA A 88 10.02 5.16 -7.06
CA ALA A 88 11.38 4.93 -7.57
C ALA A 88 11.42 4.01 -8.79
N SER A 89 10.55 3.00 -8.87
CA SER A 89 10.45 2.14 -10.07
C SER A 89 10.05 2.92 -11.32
N GLY A 90 9.34 4.04 -11.19
CA GLY A 90 9.02 4.93 -12.32
C GLY A 90 10.25 5.62 -12.92
N LEU A 91 11.31 5.83 -12.13
CA LEU A 91 12.58 6.39 -12.62
C LEU A 91 13.37 5.41 -13.48
N LEU A 92 13.06 4.10 -13.40
CA LEU A 92 13.67 3.08 -14.26
C LEU A 92 13.02 3.03 -15.64
N ILE A 93 11.88 3.70 -15.87
CA ILE A 93 11.18 3.66 -17.17
C ILE A 93 12.07 4.08 -18.34
N PRO A 94 12.80 5.22 -18.31
CA PRO A 94 13.68 5.60 -19.41
C PRO A 94 14.78 4.58 -19.69
N LEU A 95 15.32 3.96 -18.64
CA LEU A 95 16.31 2.89 -18.78
C LEU A 95 15.70 1.67 -19.48
N ILE A 96 14.46 1.29 -19.13
CA ILE A 96 13.73 0.20 -19.77
C ILE A 96 13.47 0.52 -21.25
N VAL A 97 13.05 1.75 -21.57
CA VAL A 97 12.82 2.18 -22.96
C VAL A 97 14.11 2.10 -23.77
N TRP A 98 15.21 2.65 -23.24
CA TRP A 98 16.51 2.55 -23.89
C TRP A 98 16.94 1.09 -24.11
N LEU A 99 16.68 0.20 -23.14
CA LEU A 99 17.00 -1.21 -23.27
C LEU A 99 16.15 -1.88 -24.37
N ILE A 100 14.87 -1.51 -24.50
CA ILE A 100 14.01 -1.97 -25.60
C ILE A 100 14.58 -1.53 -26.95
N ASP A 101 15.09 -0.30 -27.06
CA ASP A 101 15.65 0.21 -28.32
C ASP A 101 16.92 -0.55 -28.74
N VAL A 102 17.78 -0.92 -27.77
CA VAL A 102 19.07 -1.58 -28.05
C VAL A 102 18.93 -3.11 -28.24
N VAL A 103 18.21 -3.80 -27.35
CA VAL A 103 18.17 -5.29 -27.32
C VAL A 103 16.80 -5.90 -27.65
N HIS A 104 15.84 -5.06 -28.05
CA HIS A 104 14.45 -5.41 -28.34
C HIS A 104 13.63 -5.82 -27.11
N TRP A 105 12.31 -5.67 -27.22
CA TRP A 105 11.38 -5.87 -26.10
C TRP A 105 11.44 -7.27 -25.47
N GLY A 106 11.62 -8.33 -26.27
CA GLY A 106 11.71 -9.70 -25.78
C GLY A 106 12.91 -9.91 -24.85
N THR A 107 14.09 -9.50 -25.28
CA THR A 107 15.31 -9.62 -24.46
C THR A 107 15.24 -8.74 -23.21
N THR A 108 14.68 -7.53 -23.33
CA THR A 108 14.47 -6.64 -22.17
C THR A 108 13.62 -7.31 -21.10
N LEU A 109 12.54 -8.01 -21.45
CA LEU A 109 11.72 -8.74 -20.48
C LEU A 109 12.49 -9.86 -19.76
N ILE A 110 13.39 -10.55 -20.47
CA ILE A 110 14.25 -11.58 -19.87
C ILE A 110 15.24 -10.93 -18.89
N ILE A 111 15.89 -9.84 -19.28
CA ILE A 111 16.83 -9.09 -18.42
C ILE A 111 16.11 -8.61 -17.15
N LEU A 112 14.91 -8.06 -17.28
CA LEU A 112 14.10 -7.63 -16.13
C LEU A 112 13.69 -8.80 -15.23
N GLY A 113 13.32 -9.95 -15.81
CA GLY A 113 12.99 -11.17 -15.07
C GLY A 113 14.19 -11.71 -14.28
N LEU A 114 15.36 -11.79 -14.93
CA LEU A 114 16.60 -12.21 -14.28
C LEU A 114 17.08 -11.20 -13.23
N GLY A 115 16.96 -9.90 -13.49
CA GLY A 115 17.26 -8.85 -12.51
C GLY A 115 16.36 -8.93 -11.28
N MET A 116 15.07 -9.23 -11.47
CA MET A 116 14.13 -9.45 -10.39
C MET A 116 14.51 -10.68 -9.54
N TRP A 117 14.98 -11.76 -10.16
CA TRP A 117 15.50 -12.90 -9.41
C TRP A 117 16.82 -12.58 -8.70
N GLY A 118 17.75 -11.92 -9.39
CA GLY A 118 19.06 -11.56 -8.85
C GLY A 118 18.97 -10.63 -7.63
N MET A 119 18.03 -9.68 -7.62
CA MET A 119 17.83 -8.77 -6.48
C MET A 119 16.77 -9.27 -5.49
N GLY A 120 15.64 -9.79 -5.98
CA GLY A 120 14.49 -10.14 -5.16
C GLY A 120 14.70 -11.40 -4.32
N ILE A 121 15.43 -12.41 -4.83
CA ILE A 121 15.72 -13.63 -4.08
C ILE A 121 16.59 -13.36 -2.84
N PRO A 122 17.76 -12.70 -2.94
CA PRO A 122 18.55 -12.41 -1.75
C PRO A 122 17.80 -11.51 -0.77
N LEU A 123 17.07 -10.49 -1.25
CA LEU A 123 16.24 -9.64 -0.39
C LEU A 123 15.15 -10.42 0.34
N SER A 124 14.53 -11.42 -0.31
CA SER A 124 13.52 -12.26 0.35
C SER A 124 14.06 -13.02 1.55
N PHE A 125 15.34 -13.36 1.59
CA PHE A 125 15.96 -14.02 2.73
C PHE A 125 16.25 -13.07 3.91
N VAL A 126 16.35 -11.77 3.65
CA VAL A 126 16.57 -10.73 4.66
C VAL A 126 15.26 -10.37 5.37
N VAL A 127 14.11 -10.49 4.69
CA VAL A 127 12.80 -10.16 5.28
C VAL A 127 12.45 -11.09 6.43
N ARG A 128 12.07 -10.51 7.58
CA ARG A 128 11.67 -11.20 8.81
C ARG A 128 10.20 -10.97 9.13
N ASP A 129 9.48 -12.05 9.46
CA ASP A 129 8.02 -12.05 9.54
C ASP A 129 7.44 -11.27 10.73
N LYS A 130 7.92 -11.55 11.96
CA LYS A 130 7.39 -10.98 13.20
C LYS A 130 8.55 -10.68 14.16
N PRO A 131 8.60 -9.50 14.79
CA PRO A 131 9.63 -9.18 15.77
C PRO A 131 9.59 -10.14 16.97
N GLU A 132 8.40 -10.63 17.35
CA GLU A 132 8.22 -11.52 18.51
C GLU A 132 8.88 -12.89 18.32
N ALA A 133 8.98 -13.37 17.07
CA ALA A 133 9.68 -14.62 16.76
C ALA A 133 11.19 -14.55 17.02
N TYR A 134 11.74 -13.34 17.17
CA TYR A 134 13.14 -13.05 17.43
C TYR A 134 13.38 -12.39 18.80
N GLY A 135 12.37 -12.36 19.68
CA GLY A 135 12.47 -11.77 21.02
C GLY A 135 12.41 -10.24 21.05
N TYR A 136 12.08 -9.58 19.94
CA TYR A 136 11.89 -8.14 19.89
C TYR A 136 10.41 -7.79 20.06
N LEU A 137 10.12 -6.66 20.72
CA LEU A 137 8.84 -5.99 20.63
C LEU A 137 8.82 -5.09 19.37
N PRO A 138 7.64 -4.74 18.85
CA PRO A 138 7.51 -3.74 17.77
C PRO A 138 8.24 -2.45 18.14
N ASP A 139 8.82 -1.78 17.14
CA ASP A 139 9.74 -0.63 17.27
C ASP A 139 11.13 -0.96 17.85
N GLY A 140 11.48 -2.23 18.05
CA GLY A 140 12.83 -2.66 18.45
C GLY A 140 13.09 -2.62 19.96
N GLU A 141 12.05 -2.43 20.77
CA GLU A 141 12.15 -2.55 22.23
C GLU A 141 12.50 -4.00 22.60
N ILE A 142 13.50 -4.16 23.49
CA ILE A 142 13.85 -5.48 24.04
C ILE A 142 12.72 -5.86 25.00
N ALA A 143 12.20 -7.08 24.90
CA ALA A 143 11.21 -7.56 25.86
C ALA A 143 11.81 -7.48 27.28
N PRO A 144 11.19 -6.77 28.24
CA PRO A 144 11.70 -6.74 29.59
C PRO A 144 11.74 -8.17 30.15
N GLU A 145 12.85 -8.54 30.79
CA GLU A 145 12.99 -9.81 31.49
C GLU A 145 11.76 -10.06 32.37
N ALA A 146 11.11 -11.18 32.10
CA ALA A 146 9.98 -11.79 32.81
C ALA A 146 9.43 -11.01 34.01
N THR A 147 8.73 -9.91 33.75
CA THR A 147 7.71 -9.41 34.68
C THR A 147 6.40 -9.99 34.16
N PHE A 148 5.75 -10.84 34.95
CA PHE A 148 4.48 -11.48 34.59
C PHE A 148 3.57 -10.49 33.85
N PRO A 149 3.08 -10.84 32.64
CA PRO A 149 2.43 -9.88 31.79
C PRO A 149 1.16 -9.38 32.49
N LYS A 150 1.03 -8.05 32.63
CA LYS A 150 -0.30 -7.42 32.72
C LYS A 150 -1.10 -8.00 31.57
N GLU A 151 -2.09 -8.81 31.93
CA GLU A 151 -3.05 -9.53 31.10
C GLU A 151 -3.08 -9.02 29.65
N ARG A 152 -2.30 -9.68 28.79
CA ARG A 152 -2.25 -9.37 27.36
C ARG A 152 -3.59 -9.79 26.79
N GLN A 153 -4.55 -8.86 26.79
CA GLN A 153 -5.88 -9.11 26.26
C GLN A 153 -5.74 -9.60 24.82
N ILE A 154 -6.08 -10.87 24.62
CA ILE A 154 -6.10 -11.53 23.34
C ILE A 154 -7.09 -10.73 22.47
N GLU A 155 -6.59 -9.97 21.49
CA GLU A 155 -7.42 -9.36 20.47
C GLU A 155 -8.14 -10.52 19.74
N ILE A 156 -9.40 -10.78 20.10
CA ILE A 156 -10.20 -11.82 19.45
C ILE A 156 -10.39 -11.38 17.99
N PRO A 157 -9.82 -12.12 17.02
CA PRO A 157 -9.96 -11.74 15.62
C PRO A 157 -11.43 -11.83 15.23
N ILE A 158 -11.97 -10.71 14.75
CA ILE A 158 -13.37 -10.64 14.34
C ILE A 158 -13.52 -11.52 13.11
N PRO A 159 -14.51 -12.44 13.09
CA PRO A 159 -14.71 -13.31 11.95
C PRO A 159 -15.02 -12.48 10.70
N PHE A 160 -14.42 -12.85 9.57
CA PHE A 160 -14.54 -12.11 8.30
C PHE A 160 -15.99 -11.79 7.89
N LYS A 161 -16.92 -12.71 8.19
CA LYS A 161 -18.36 -12.54 7.93
C LYS A 161 -18.99 -11.40 8.74
N GLU A 162 -18.46 -11.11 9.92
CA GLU A 162 -18.96 -10.05 10.79
C GLU A 162 -18.35 -8.69 10.40
N ALA A 163 -17.09 -8.67 9.96
CA ALA A 163 -16.47 -7.48 9.37
C ALA A 163 -17.24 -6.97 8.13
N LEU A 164 -17.75 -7.88 7.28
CA LEU A 164 -18.55 -7.53 6.10
C LEU A 164 -19.89 -6.88 6.44
N LYS A 165 -20.42 -7.08 7.65
CA LYS A 165 -21.68 -6.45 8.09
C LYS A 165 -21.48 -5.05 8.66
N ASN A 166 -20.23 -4.65 8.93
CA ASN A 166 -19.93 -3.35 9.48
C ASN A 166 -20.08 -2.26 8.40
N LYS A 167 -20.97 -1.29 8.61
CA LYS A 167 -21.21 -0.18 7.68
C LYS A 167 -19.95 0.67 7.46
N TYR A 168 -19.15 0.90 8.51
CA TYR A 168 -17.89 1.63 8.38
C TYR A 168 -16.88 0.87 7.52
N PHE A 169 -16.89 -0.47 7.59
CA PHE A 169 -16.08 -1.31 6.70
C PHE A 169 -16.47 -1.11 5.24
N LEU A 170 -17.76 -1.18 4.94
CA LEU A 170 -18.25 -1.03 3.58
C LEU A 170 -17.98 0.37 3.03
N PHE A 171 -18.26 1.45 3.78
CA PHE A 171 -18.03 2.81 3.31
C PHE A 171 -16.55 3.10 3.04
N LEU A 172 -15.64 2.63 3.90
CA LEU A 172 -14.19 2.81 3.68
C LEU A 172 -13.70 2.04 2.45
N ASN A 173 -14.21 0.83 2.21
CA ASN A 173 -13.86 0.07 1.00
C ASN A 173 -14.43 0.72 -0.26
N ILE A 174 -15.68 1.21 -0.23
CA ILE A 174 -16.28 1.91 -1.37
C ILE A 174 -15.50 3.18 -1.69
N ALA A 175 -15.14 3.98 -0.67
CA ALA A 175 -14.31 5.17 -0.85
C ALA A 175 -12.96 4.83 -1.49
N GLU A 176 -12.34 3.73 -1.07
CA GLU A 176 -11.07 3.26 -1.64
C GLU A 176 -11.21 2.76 -3.09
N VAL A 177 -12.31 2.08 -3.43
CA VAL A 177 -12.61 1.65 -4.81
C VAL A 177 -12.78 2.88 -5.71
N VAL A 178 -13.63 3.83 -5.32
CA VAL A 178 -13.83 5.07 -6.08
C VAL A 178 -12.52 5.81 -6.27
N ARG A 179 -11.73 5.93 -5.20
CA ARG A 179 -10.39 6.55 -5.25
C ARG A 179 -9.48 5.84 -6.25
N MET A 180 -9.35 4.52 -6.20
CA MET A 180 -8.47 3.78 -7.10
C MET A 180 -8.93 3.82 -8.57
N MET A 181 -10.24 3.84 -8.82
CA MET A 181 -10.79 4.05 -10.15
C MET A 181 -10.37 5.41 -10.70
N LEU A 182 -10.52 6.47 -9.90
CA LEU A 182 -10.13 7.82 -10.24
C LEU A 182 -8.63 7.92 -10.55
N VAL A 183 -7.75 7.37 -9.70
CA VAL A 183 -6.30 7.37 -9.94
C VAL A 183 -5.96 6.71 -11.29
N THR A 184 -6.53 5.53 -11.55
CA THR A 184 -6.23 4.77 -12.76
C THR A 184 -6.72 5.50 -14.02
N ALA A 185 -7.89 6.16 -13.94
CA ALA A 185 -8.43 6.97 -15.03
C ALA A 185 -7.52 8.15 -15.39
N VAL A 186 -7.03 8.91 -14.40
CA VAL A 186 -6.13 10.05 -14.67
C VAL A 186 -4.81 9.56 -15.26
N VAL A 187 -4.19 8.52 -14.69
CA VAL A 187 -2.90 8.01 -15.17
C VAL A 187 -2.96 7.56 -16.62
N THR A 188 -4.04 6.85 -16.98
CA THR A 188 -4.22 6.32 -18.34
C THR A 188 -4.55 7.40 -19.37
N HIS A 189 -5.24 8.47 -18.97
CA HIS A 189 -5.70 9.52 -19.88
C HIS A 189 -4.86 10.81 -19.80
N ALA A 190 -3.89 10.90 -18.90
CA ALA A 190 -3.04 12.08 -18.71
C ALA A 190 -2.32 12.49 -20.00
N MET A 191 -1.61 11.55 -20.64
CA MET A 191 -0.89 11.82 -21.90
C MET A 191 -1.82 12.21 -23.06
N PRO A 192 -2.89 11.46 -23.37
CA PRO A 192 -3.85 11.85 -24.40
C PRO A 192 -4.48 13.22 -24.16
N TYR A 193 -4.82 13.52 -22.90
CA TYR A 193 -5.40 14.80 -22.52
C TYR A 193 -4.42 15.97 -22.76
N LEU A 194 -3.16 15.85 -22.32
CA LEU A 194 -2.14 16.87 -22.56
C LEU A 194 -1.89 17.08 -24.07
N GLY A 195 -1.97 16.02 -24.88
CA GLY A 195 -1.91 16.14 -26.34
C GLY A 195 -3.12 16.86 -26.95
N SER A 196 -4.32 16.65 -26.39
CA SER A 196 -5.56 17.27 -26.88
C SER A 196 -5.63 18.78 -26.67
N ILE A 197 -4.95 19.30 -25.64
CA ILE A 197 -4.84 20.75 -25.37
C ILE A 197 -3.70 21.42 -26.15
N GLY A 198 -3.07 20.72 -27.10
CA GLY A 198 -2.02 21.26 -27.95
C GLY A 198 -0.64 21.35 -27.29
N MET A 199 -0.43 20.72 -26.13
CA MET A 199 0.86 20.78 -25.43
C MET A 199 1.95 20.04 -26.23
N PRO A 200 3.13 20.65 -26.42
CA PRO A 200 4.26 19.97 -27.05
C PRO A 200 4.62 18.67 -26.31
N ARG A 201 4.95 17.61 -27.07
CA ARG A 201 5.29 16.28 -26.50
C ARG A 201 6.44 16.34 -25.50
N SER A 202 7.44 17.21 -25.73
CA SER A 202 8.55 17.43 -24.81
C SER A 202 8.08 17.94 -23.45
N THR A 203 7.23 18.98 -23.43
CA THR A 203 6.65 19.52 -22.20
C THR A 203 5.75 18.50 -21.50
N ALA A 204 4.86 17.83 -22.24
CA ALA A 204 4.00 16.78 -21.68
C ALA A 204 4.81 15.63 -21.05
N SER A 205 5.93 15.24 -21.68
CA SER A 205 6.82 14.21 -21.14
C SER A 205 7.50 14.65 -19.84
N LEU A 206 7.89 15.93 -19.70
CA LEU A 206 8.47 16.47 -18.48
C LEU A 206 7.45 16.49 -17.33
N VAL A 207 6.20 16.85 -17.60
CA VAL A 207 5.11 16.80 -16.62
C VAL A 207 4.90 15.37 -16.12
N VAL A 208 4.87 14.41 -17.05
CA VAL A 208 4.68 12.99 -16.72
C VAL A 208 5.91 12.42 -15.99
N ALA A 209 7.12 12.83 -16.34
CA ALA A 209 8.36 12.46 -15.65
C ALA A 209 8.46 13.05 -14.24
N GLY A 210 7.76 14.16 -13.98
CA GLY A 210 7.61 14.72 -12.63
C GLY A 210 6.76 13.84 -11.70
N ILE A 211 5.85 13.02 -12.24
CA ILE A 211 4.89 12.22 -11.46
C ILE A 211 5.59 11.22 -10.51
N PRO A 212 6.57 10.39 -10.96
CA PRO A 212 7.26 9.45 -10.07
C PRO A 212 8.06 10.15 -8.96
N LEU A 213 8.78 11.23 -9.30
CA LEU A 213 9.56 12.02 -8.34
C LEU A 213 8.66 12.63 -7.28
N ALA A 214 7.56 13.23 -7.75
CA ALA A 214 6.56 13.81 -6.89
C ALA A 214 5.91 12.75 -5.97
N SER A 215 5.59 11.58 -6.53
CA SER A 215 5.07 10.44 -5.77
C SER A 215 5.99 10.01 -4.63
N ILE A 216 7.33 9.99 -4.82
CA ILE A 216 8.29 9.62 -3.76
C ILE A 216 8.18 10.59 -2.58
N ILE A 217 8.27 11.89 -2.87
CA ILE A 217 8.25 12.95 -1.85
C ILE A 217 6.89 12.95 -1.13
N GLY A 218 5.79 12.81 -1.88
CA GLY A 218 4.45 12.73 -1.32
C GLY A 218 4.30 11.54 -0.38
N ARG A 219 4.77 10.34 -0.76
CA ARG A 219 4.59 9.12 0.04
C ARG A 219 5.29 9.21 1.38
N VAL A 220 6.50 9.77 1.40
CA VAL A 220 7.25 9.97 2.65
C VAL A 220 6.66 11.11 3.47
N GLY A 221 6.35 12.26 2.84
CA GLY A 221 5.79 13.43 3.51
C GLY A 221 4.43 13.17 4.16
N PHE A 222 3.52 12.49 3.46
CA PHE A 222 2.24 12.07 4.05
C PHE A 222 2.39 10.96 5.07
N GLY A 223 3.38 10.09 4.93
CA GLY A 223 3.73 9.12 5.96
C GLY A 223 4.06 9.82 7.29
N TRP A 224 4.88 10.87 7.23
CA TRP A 224 5.21 11.69 8.40
C TRP A 224 3.99 12.42 8.97
N LEU A 225 3.16 13.02 8.09
CA LEU A 225 1.94 13.71 8.52
C LEU A 225 0.96 12.73 9.21
N ALA A 226 0.86 11.50 8.70
CA ALA A 226 0.01 10.43 9.24
C ALA A 226 0.37 10.01 10.67
N ASP A 227 1.63 10.17 11.05
CA ASP A 227 2.12 9.82 12.39
C ASP A 227 1.93 10.97 13.41
N HIS A 228 1.88 12.24 12.95
CA HIS A 228 1.81 13.41 13.84
C HIS A 228 0.39 13.98 14.00
N TYR A 229 -0.50 13.76 13.03
CA TYR A 229 -1.85 14.31 13.03
C TYR A 229 -2.93 13.22 13.22
N PRO A 230 -4.12 13.58 13.73
CA PRO A 230 -5.20 12.62 13.88
C PRO A 230 -5.66 12.08 12.52
N LYS A 231 -5.57 10.76 12.37
CA LYS A 231 -5.84 9.99 11.13
C LYS A 231 -7.12 10.38 10.40
N LYS A 232 -8.20 10.69 11.15
CA LYS A 232 -9.48 11.13 10.58
C LYS A 232 -9.37 12.46 9.84
N GLN A 233 -8.68 13.45 10.42
CA GLN A 233 -8.53 14.77 9.79
C GLN A 233 -7.71 14.67 8.51
N ILE A 234 -6.63 13.88 8.54
CA ILE A 234 -5.79 13.62 7.38
C ILE A 234 -6.59 12.94 6.26
N PHE A 235 -7.42 11.94 6.60
CA PHE A 235 -8.26 11.25 5.63
C PHE A 235 -9.33 12.15 4.99
N VAL A 236 -9.94 13.06 5.76
CA VAL A 236 -10.91 14.04 5.22
C VAL A 236 -10.21 15.07 4.34
N PHE A 237 -9.12 15.65 4.83
CA PHE A 237 -8.29 16.58 4.07
C PHE A 237 -7.81 15.96 2.76
N PHE A 238 -7.48 14.67 2.79
CA PHE A 238 -7.12 13.87 1.63
C PHE A 238 -8.26 13.76 0.59
N LEU A 239 -9.47 13.39 1.02
CA LEU A 239 -10.61 13.27 0.09
C LEU A 239 -10.99 14.62 -0.51
N PHE A 240 -10.91 15.68 0.29
CA PHE A 240 -11.21 17.05 -0.15
C PHE A 240 -10.24 17.52 -1.24
N THR A 241 -8.94 17.37 -1.02
CA THR A 241 -7.88 17.74 -1.98
C THR A 241 -7.98 16.93 -3.28
N HIS A 242 -8.29 15.63 -3.21
CA HIS A 242 -8.62 14.82 -4.40
C HIS A 242 -9.79 15.39 -5.20
N GLY A 243 -10.90 15.71 -4.51
CA GLY A 243 -12.08 16.29 -5.15
C GLY A 243 -11.77 17.61 -5.86
N ASN A 244 -11.02 18.50 -5.21
CA ASN A 244 -10.59 19.77 -5.80
C ASN A 244 -9.72 19.57 -7.04
N GLY A 245 -8.84 18.55 -7.02
CA GLY A 245 -7.98 18.24 -8.17
C GLY A 245 -8.79 17.90 -9.43
N PHE A 246 -9.82 17.07 -9.28
CA PHE A 246 -10.72 16.72 -10.37
C PHE A 246 -11.56 17.89 -10.88
N VAL A 247 -12.09 18.71 -9.96
CA VAL A 247 -12.83 19.92 -10.34
C VAL A 247 -11.94 20.83 -11.18
N TYR A 248 -10.67 21.01 -10.81
CA TYR A 248 -9.74 21.81 -11.59
C TYR A 248 -9.47 21.22 -12.99
N ILE A 249 -9.30 19.90 -13.13
CA ILE A 249 -9.16 19.25 -14.44
C ILE A 249 -10.40 19.52 -15.31
N LEU A 250 -11.60 19.59 -14.75
CA LEU A 250 -12.81 19.91 -15.51
C LEU A 250 -12.85 21.37 -16.02
N PHE A 251 -12.26 22.32 -15.29
CA PHE A 251 -12.24 23.74 -15.65
C PHE A 251 -10.94 24.20 -16.35
N SER A 252 -9.98 23.29 -16.50
CA SER A 252 -8.68 23.54 -17.14
C SER A 252 -8.78 24.09 -18.57
N SER A 253 -9.80 23.70 -19.35
CA SER A 253 -10.02 24.21 -20.71
C SER A 253 -10.44 25.69 -20.76
N THR A 254 -10.83 26.26 -19.61
CA THR A 254 -11.27 27.65 -19.49
C THR A 254 -10.18 28.55 -18.88
N ILE A 255 -9.23 27.97 -18.15
CA ILE A 255 -8.15 28.67 -17.45
C ILE A 255 -6.91 28.62 -18.35
N GLY A 256 -6.77 29.62 -19.22
CA GLY A 256 -5.70 29.71 -20.23
C GLY A 256 -4.29 29.98 -19.69
N ASP A 257 -3.83 29.20 -18.71
CA ASP A 257 -2.50 29.33 -18.11
C ASP A 257 -1.61 28.11 -18.40
N ASP A 258 -0.82 28.19 -19.48
CA ASP A 258 0.06 27.12 -19.98
C ASP A 258 1.17 26.70 -18.99
N PHE A 259 1.52 27.53 -18.00
CA PHE A 259 2.65 27.29 -17.11
C PHE A 259 2.27 26.72 -15.73
N LEU A 260 1.11 27.08 -15.19
CA LEU A 260 0.65 26.58 -13.89
C LEU A 260 -0.01 25.21 -13.98
N LEU A 261 -0.59 24.88 -15.14
CA LEU A 261 -1.24 23.58 -15.38
C LEU A 261 -0.27 22.39 -15.19
N PRO A 262 0.94 22.37 -15.77
CA PRO A 262 2.00 21.38 -15.48
C PRO A 262 2.33 21.19 -14.00
N LEU A 263 2.54 22.31 -13.30
CA LEU A 263 3.00 22.32 -11.92
C LEU A 263 1.90 21.81 -10.99
N TYR A 264 0.66 22.24 -11.24
CA TYR A 264 -0.51 21.80 -10.49
C TYR A 264 -0.90 20.35 -10.80
N PHE A 265 -0.78 19.91 -12.07
CA PHE A 265 -0.95 18.52 -12.45
C PHE A 265 0.07 17.63 -11.74
N SER A 266 1.35 18.01 -11.74
CA SER A 266 2.40 17.29 -11.00
C SER A 266 2.18 17.30 -9.48
N ALA A 267 1.66 18.40 -8.90
CA ALA A 267 1.29 18.50 -7.48
C ALA A 267 0.05 17.67 -7.11
N GLN A 268 -0.92 17.53 -8.00
CA GLN A 268 -2.04 16.59 -7.81
C GLN A 268 -1.55 15.15 -7.84
N PHE A 269 -0.63 14.82 -8.74
CA PHE A 269 0.01 13.51 -8.80
C PHE A 269 0.90 13.21 -7.59
N TRP A 270 1.62 14.21 -7.07
CA TRP A 270 2.31 14.19 -5.76
C TRP A 270 1.35 13.71 -4.66
N TRP A 271 0.14 14.26 -4.67
CA TRP A 271 -0.89 14.01 -3.67
C TRP A 271 -1.57 12.64 -3.82
N ILE A 272 -1.95 12.30 -5.05
CA ILE A 272 -2.66 11.07 -5.42
C ILE A 272 -1.83 9.82 -5.08
N TYR A 273 -0.53 9.86 -5.35
CA TYR A 273 0.36 8.74 -5.08
C TYR A 273 0.95 8.77 -3.68
N GLY A 274 1.14 9.96 -3.08
CA GLY A 274 1.60 10.10 -1.71
C GLY A 274 0.70 9.38 -0.70
N THR A 275 -0.59 9.42 -0.95
CA THR A 275 -1.64 8.86 -0.11
C THR A 275 -1.91 7.38 -0.36
N ALA A 276 -1.65 6.90 -1.59
CA ALA A 276 -1.62 5.46 -1.86
C ALA A 276 -0.53 4.75 -1.03
N GLY A 277 0.54 5.48 -0.69
CA GLY A 277 1.65 4.92 0.07
C GLY A 277 1.47 4.87 1.58
N SER A 278 0.76 5.85 2.16
CA SER A 278 0.42 5.82 3.59
C SER A 278 -0.76 4.89 3.89
N ASN A 279 -1.47 4.38 2.88
CA ASN A 279 -2.65 3.54 3.02
C ASN A 279 -3.54 3.95 4.21
N PRO A 280 -4.04 5.20 4.21
CA PRO A 280 -4.64 5.83 5.38
C PRO A 280 -5.88 5.09 5.85
N SER A 281 -6.57 4.35 4.96
CA SER A 281 -7.62 3.41 5.36
C SER A 281 -7.05 2.35 6.30
N ARG A 282 -5.94 1.67 5.98
CA ARG A 282 -5.29 0.68 6.87
C ARG A 282 -4.72 1.29 8.15
N ILE A 283 -4.11 2.47 8.08
CA ILE A 283 -3.64 3.19 9.27
C ILE A 283 -4.83 3.57 10.17
N PHE A 284 -5.94 3.99 9.57
CA PHE A 284 -7.22 4.22 10.25
C PHE A 284 -7.79 2.94 10.82
N TRP A 285 -7.77 1.81 10.10
CA TRP A 285 -8.17 0.48 10.58
C TRP A 285 -7.36 0.06 11.81
N GLN A 286 -6.02 0.15 11.74
CA GLN A 286 -5.13 -0.21 12.86
C GLN A 286 -5.31 0.71 14.09
N GLY A 287 -5.81 1.93 13.91
CA GLY A 287 -6.08 2.87 15.01
C GLY A 287 -7.49 2.69 15.58
N HIS A 288 -8.50 2.73 14.71
CA HIS A 288 -9.91 2.76 15.07
C HIS A 288 -10.44 1.42 15.53
N PHE A 289 -10.09 0.29 14.87
CA PHE A 289 -10.50 -1.03 15.38
C PHE A 289 -9.82 -1.38 16.70
N ARG A 290 -8.56 -0.96 16.88
CA ARG A 290 -7.88 -1.06 18.19
C ARG A 290 -8.58 -0.24 19.28
N GLN A 291 -9.28 0.85 18.93
CA GLN A 291 -10.02 1.69 19.86
C GLN A 291 -11.45 1.19 20.09
N ASP A 292 -12.18 0.81 19.03
CA ASP A 292 -13.53 0.26 19.13
C ASP A 292 -13.55 -1.11 19.83
N VAL A 293 -12.54 -1.97 19.61
CA VAL A 293 -12.37 -3.20 20.41
C VAL A 293 -12.05 -2.84 21.85
N ARG A 294 -11.19 -1.84 22.11
CA ARG A 294 -10.92 -1.33 23.47
C ARG A 294 -12.16 -0.76 24.15
N ASP A 295 -13.04 -0.07 23.41
CA ASP A 295 -14.24 0.55 23.95
C ASP A 295 -15.39 -0.45 24.10
N CYS A 296 -15.56 -1.40 23.18
CA CYS A 296 -16.54 -2.48 23.31
C CYS A 296 -16.16 -3.47 24.41
N TYR A 297 -14.89 -3.90 24.49
CA TYR A 297 -14.43 -4.76 25.57
C TYR A 297 -14.27 -4.00 26.88
N GLY A 298 -13.82 -2.75 26.88
CA GLY A 298 -13.80 -1.90 28.07
C GLY A 298 -15.20 -1.71 28.65
N LYS A 299 -16.22 -1.46 27.81
CA LYS A 299 -17.62 -1.38 28.23
C LYS A 299 -18.20 -2.74 28.62
N CYS A 300 -17.87 -3.84 27.95
CA CYS A 300 -18.33 -5.18 28.36
C CYS A 300 -17.66 -5.66 29.65
N PHE A 301 -16.38 -5.36 29.87
CA PHE A 301 -15.62 -5.71 31.07
C PHE A 301 -16.09 -4.90 32.28
N PHE A 302 -16.35 -3.59 32.11
CA PHE A 302 -16.97 -2.76 33.15
C PHE A 302 -18.44 -3.12 33.41
N ARG A 303 -19.20 -3.55 32.40
CA ARG A 303 -20.61 -3.92 32.56
C ARG A 303 -20.79 -5.32 33.18
N ARG A 304 -19.76 -6.18 33.16
CA ARG A 304 -19.76 -7.50 33.82
C ARG A 304 -19.23 -7.46 35.25
N TYR A 305 -18.47 -6.42 35.63
CA TYR A 305 -18.03 -6.16 36.99
C TYR A 305 -18.75 -4.93 37.57
N ASN A 306 -20.04 -5.10 37.85
CA ASN A 306 -20.80 -4.21 38.71
C ASN A 306 -20.27 -4.37 40.14
N TRP A 307 -19.33 -3.52 40.56
CA TRP A 307 -18.71 -3.49 41.89
C TRP A 307 -19.70 -2.99 42.98
N ALA A 308 -20.84 -3.66 43.10
CA ALA A 308 -21.76 -3.49 44.23
C ALA A 308 -21.59 -4.58 45.31
N ASN A 309 -20.71 -5.57 45.11
CA ASN A 309 -20.55 -6.70 46.04
C ASN A 309 -19.10 -7.02 46.46
N PHE A 310 -18.12 -6.17 46.18
CA PHE A 310 -16.74 -6.36 46.65
C PHE A 310 -16.53 -5.83 48.09
N GLY A 311 -17.50 -6.10 48.97
CA GLY A 311 -17.50 -5.70 50.37
C GLY A 311 -17.33 -6.82 51.38
N ARG A 312 -17.01 -8.07 50.98
CA ARG A 312 -16.98 -9.22 51.92
C ARG A 312 -15.88 -10.27 51.72
N PHE A 313 -14.74 -9.94 51.14
CA PHE A 313 -13.57 -10.83 51.15
C PHE A 313 -12.29 -10.09 51.59
N CYS A 314 -12.40 -9.44 52.75
CA CYS A 314 -11.27 -9.07 53.60
C CYS A 314 -11.66 -9.43 55.03
N PHE A 315 -11.73 -10.73 55.35
CA PHE A 315 -11.64 -11.27 56.71
C PHE A 315 -11.63 -12.81 56.66
N ARG A 316 -10.45 -13.38 56.46
CA ARG A 316 -9.89 -14.54 57.18
C ARG A 316 -8.56 -14.95 56.55
#